data_AF-A0A7Y8CNA3-F1
#
_entry.id   AF-A0A7Y8CNA3-F1
#
_cell.length_a   1.000
_cell.length_b   1.000
_cell.length_c   1.000
_cell.angle_alpha   90.00
_cell.angle_beta   90.00
_cell.angle_gamma   90.00
#
_symmetry.space_group_name_H-M   'P 1'
#
loop_
_entity.id
_entity.type
_entity.pdbx_description
1 polymer ?
#
loop_
_entity_poly.entity_id
_entity_poly.type
_entity_poly.pdbx_seq_one_letter_code
_entity_poly.pdbx_strand_id
1 'polypeptide(L)'
;MMTMIAEIYKHQNGDNFHSVLYCVDMGGSVVRSVTDTLLEVVSEMHASEIGEIEGLFLKAERGEYVPDNPDLPDWGVNDKFVWLGRSDIERGYILISNEYSEDFSSEFGTPQLFSMDQFRAAFKFWMEFQEICKLKGKESMEGEKVYGVL
;
A
#
# COMPACT_ATOMS: atom_id res chain seq x y z
N MET A 1 17.91 3.57 -1.77
CA MET A 1 17.12 3.12 -0.62
C MET A 1 15.86 3.95 -0.56
N MET A 2 14.71 3.31 -0.40
CA MET A 2 13.41 3.99 -0.28
C MET A 2 13.00 4.04 1.19
N THR A 3 12.41 5.16 1.61
CA THR A 3 11.99 5.38 3.00
C THR A 3 10.51 5.66 3.03
N MET A 4 9.76 4.85 3.78
CA MET A 4 8.36 5.13 4.08
C MET A 4 8.27 6.15 5.21
N ILE A 5 7.33 7.07 5.09
CA ILE A 5 7.05 8.07 6.09
C ILE A 5 5.55 8.04 6.38
N ALA A 6 5.22 7.93 7.66
CA ALA A 6 3.87 8.13 8.15
C ALA A 6 3.82 9.35 9.07
N GLU A 7 2.83 10.21 8.87
CA GLU A 7 2.65 11.41 9.68
C GLU A 7 1.16 11.79 9.84
N ILE A 8 0.88 12.61 10.85
CA ILE A 8 -0.46 13.15 11.11
C ILE A 8 -0.51 14.62 10.71
N TYR A 9 -1.53 14.96 9.91
CA TYR A 9 -1.88 16.33 9.58
C TYR A 9 -3.21 16.72 10.21
N LYS A 10 -3.25 17.93 10.77
CA LYS A 10 -4.49 18.58 11.18
C LYS A 10 -5.10 19.33 9.99
N HIS A 11 -6.40 19.16 9.76
CA HIS A 11 -7.11 19.97 8.78
C HIS A 11 -7.15 21.44 9.22
N GLN A 12 -6.88 22.37 8.31
CA GLN A 12 -6.86 23.81 8.61
C GLN A 12 -8.18 24.36 9.16
N ASN A 13 -9.30 23.68 8.90
CA ASN A 13 -10.66 24.15 9.23
C ASN A 13 -11.37 23.29 10.30
N GLY A 14 -10.65 22.50 11.11
CA GLY A 14 -11.29 21.75 12.20
C GLY A 14 -10.31 20.94 13.08
N ASP A 15 -10.86 20.26 14.09
CA ASP A 15 -10.10 19.36 14.98
C ASP A 15 -9.97 17.93 14.43
N ASN A 16 -10.06 17.79 13.11
CA ASN A 16 -9.90 16.51 12.43
C ASN A 16 -8.44 16.29 12.04
N PHE A 17 -7.93 15.11 12.39
CA PHE A 17 -6.59 14.65 12.09
C PHE A 17 -6.66 13.50 11.09
N HIS A 18 -5.91 13.61 9.99
CA HIS A 18 -5.74 12.54 9.03
C HIS A 18 -4.31 12.03 9.01
N SER A 19 -4.18 10.73 8.77
CA SER A 19 -2.91 10.04 8.65
C SER A 19 -2.52 10.00 7.18
N VAL A 20 -1.25 10.24 6.88
CA VAL A 20 -0.71 10.14 5.53
C VAL A 20 0.46 9.17 5.54
N LEU A 21 0.54 8.34 4.50
CA LEU A 21 1.61 7.38 4.27
C LEU A 21 2.21 7.62 2.88
N TYR A 22 3.52 7.86 2.79
CA TYR A 22 4.19 8.14 1.52
C TYR A 22 5.62 7.62 1.51
N CYS A 23 6.21 7.51 0.32
CA CYS A 23 7.58 7.03 0.12
C CYS A 23 8.45 8.16 -0.43
N VAL A 24 9.68 8.27 0.07
CA VAL A 24 10.71 9.16 -0.48
C VAL A 24 11.97 8.39 -0.89
N ASP A 25 12.64 8.90 -1.92
CA ASP A 25 13.96 8.42 -2.32
C ASP A 25 15.09 8.99 -1.43
N MET A 26 16.34 8.65 -1.76
CA MET A 26 17.51 9.14 -1.01
C MET A 26 17.73 10.66 -1.14
N GLY A 27 17.13 11.30 -2.15
CA GLY A 27 17.13 12.75 -2.33
C GLY A 27 16.00 13.46 -1.59
N GLY A 28 15.11 12.71 -0.93
CA GLY A 28 13.92 13.24 -0.25
C GLY A 28 12.76 13.55 -1.18
N SER A 29 12.83 13.15 -2.45
CA SER A 29 11.73 13.34 -3.41
C SER A 29 10.69 12.24 -3.24
N VAL A 30 9.41 12.60 -3.34
CA VAL A 30 8.32 11.62 -3.25
C VAL A 30 8.36 10.67 -4.43
N VAL A 31 8.39 9.37 -4.14
CA VAL A 31 8.30 8.30 -5.14
C VAL A 31 6.82 8.01 -5.38
N ARG A 32 6.24 8.70 -6.36
CA ARG A 32 4.82 8.63 -6.71
C ARG A 32 4.36 7.22 -7.06
N SER A 33 5.19 6.47 -7.81
CA SER A 33 4.86 5.08 -8.16
C SER A 33 4.63 4.18 -6.95
N VAL A 34 5.34 4.40 -5.84
CA VAL A 34 5.15 3.63 -4.60
C VAL A 34 4.03 4.23 -3.75
N THR A 35 4.01 5.56 -3.63
CA THR A 35 3.07 6.29 -2.79
C THR A 35 1.64 6.09 -3.27
N ASP A 36 1.40 6.34 -4.55
CA ASP A 36 0.06 6.37 -5.15
C ASP A 36 -0.43 4.96 -5.52
N THR A 37 0.32 3.90 -5.23
CA THR A 37 -0.13 2.52 -5.48
C THR A 37 -0.05 1.71 -4.19
N LEU A 38 1.12 1.12 -3.89
CA LEU A 38 1.34 0.24 -2.75
C LEU A 38 0.90 0.90 -1.44
N LEU A 39 1.36 2.12 -1.18
CA LEU A 39 1.10 2.77 0.12
C LEU A 39 -0.33 3.25 0.24
N GLU A 40 -0.96 3.72 -0.83
CA GLU A 40 -2.39 4.03 -0.82
C GLU A 40 -3.23 2.78 -0.54
N VAL A 41 -2.97 1.66 -1.24
CA VAL A 41 -3.64 0.37 -0.97
C VAL A 41 -3.50 0.00 0.50
N VAL A 42 -2.27 -0.03 1.01
CA VAL A 42 -1.98 -0.39 2.40
C VAL A 42 -2.67 0.55 3.39
N SER A 43 -2.73 1.85 3.08
CA SER A 43 -3.30 2.84 3.99
C SER A 43 -4.83 2.74 4.12
N GLU A 44 -5.49 2.23 3.07
CA GLU A 44 -6.95 2.06 2.99
C GLU A 44 -7.41 0.67 3.41
N MET A 45 -6.49 -0.30 3.47
CA MET A 45 -6.78 -1.65 3.96
C MET A 45 -7.12 -1.68 5.44
N HIS A 46 -8.16 -2.45 5.76
CA HIS A 46 -8.47 -2.88 7.12
C HIS A 46 -7.62 -4.07 7.55
N ALA A 47 -7.33 -4.16 8.84
CA ALA A 47 -6.56 -5.25 9.42
C ALA A 47 -7.21 -6.64 9.24
N SER A 48 -8.50 -6.72 8.93
CA SER A 48 -9.17 -8.00 8.58
C SER A 48 -8.87 -8.45 7.15
N GLU A 49 -8.66 -7.51 6.22
CA GLU A 49 -8.47 -7.79 4.79
C GLU A 49 -7.07 -8.33 4.49
N ILE A 50 -6.09 -8.07 5.38
CA ILE A 50 -4.74 -8.63 5.24
C ILE A 50 -4.74 -10.15 5.25
N GLY A 51 -5.61 -10.79 6.04
CA GLY A 51 -5.68 -12.24 6.11
C GLY A 51 -6.13 -12.86 4.78
N GLU A 52 -6.98 -12.15 4.04
CA GLU A 52 -7.44 -12.54 2.72
C GLU A 52 -6.31 -12.45 1.71
N ILE A 53 -5.63 -11.30 1.63
CA ILE A 53 -4.49 -11.08 0.74
C ILE A 53 -3.32 -12.03 1.06
N GLU A 54 -2.96 -12.21 2.32
CA GLU A 54 -1.88 -13.13 2.72
C GLU A 54 -2.23 -14.58 2.37
N GLY A 55 -3.51 -14.95 2.47
CA GLY A 55 -3.99 -16.25 2.00
C GLY A 55 -3.74 -16.45 0.50
N LEU A 56 -3.95 -15.41 -0.31
CA LEU A 56 -3.65 -15.42 -1.74
C LEU A 56 -2.13 -15.46 -2.00
N PHE A 57 -1.34 -14.69 -1.26
CA PHE A 57 0.13 -14.68 -1.36
C PHE A 57 0.72 -16.06 -1.09
N LEU A 58 0.29 -16.71 0.00
CA LEU A 58 0.75 -18.04 0.38
C LEU A 58 0.43 -19.08 -0.70
N LYS A 59 -0.75 -19.01 -1.33
CA LYS A 59 -1.09 -19.88 -2.46
C LYS A 59 -0.17 -19.61 -3.66
N ALA A 60 0.11 -18.33 -3.96
CA ALA A 60 0.93 -17.94 -5.10
C ALA A 60 2.40 -18.35 -4.92
N GLU A 61 2.97 -18.16 -3.72
CA GLU A 61 4.32 -18.61 -3.37
C GLU A 61 4.49 -20.12 -3.52
N ARG A 62 3.45 -20.90 -3.14
CA ARG A 62 3.42 -22.36 -3.30
C ARG A 62 3.17 -22.83 -4.73
N GLY A 63 2.80 -21.92 -5.64
CA GLY A 63 2.36 -22.28 -7.00
C GLY A 63 1.00 -22.97 -7.05
N GLU A 64 0.20 -22.80 -5.99
CA GLU A 64 -1.17 -23.33 -5.86
C GLU A 64 -2.22 -22.28 -6.27
N TYR A 65 -1.79 -21.04 -6.52
CA TYR A 65 -2.69 -19.97 -6.93
C TYR A 65 -3.13 -20.13 -8.38
N VAL A 66 -4.44 -20.10 -8.59
CA VAL A 66 -5.06 -20.01 -9.90
C VAL A 66 -6.05 -18.85 -9.80
N PRO A 67 -5.91 -17.79 -10.61
CA PRO A 67 -6.87 -16.69 -10.59
C PRO A 67 -8.24 -17.19 -11.04
N ASP A 68 -9.30 -16.73 -10.37
CA ASP A 68 -10.67 -17.07 -10.75
C ASP A 68 -11.02 -16.50 -12.14
N ASN A 69 -10.52 -15.30 -12.44
CA ASN A 69 -10.55 -14.70 -13.76
C ASN A 69 -9.27 -13.89 -14.00
N PRO A 70 -8.39 -14.28 -14.95
CA PRO A 70 -7.14 -13.56 -15.25
C PRO A 70 -7.32 -12.10 -15.71
N ASP A 71 -8.51 -11.75 -16.20
CA ASP A 71 -8.83 -10.41 -16.68
C ASP A 71 -9.34 -9.47 -15.56
N LEU A 72 -9.54 -10.00 -14.34
CA LEU A 72 -10.03 -9.25 -13.19
C LEU A 72 -8.96 -9.18 -12.09
N PRO A 73 -9.03 -8.14 -11.23
CA PRO A 73 -8.15 -8.09 -10.08
C PRO A 73 -8.47 -9.19 -9.08
N ASP A 74 -7.42 -9.72 -8.45
CA ASP A 74 -7.52 -10.76 -7.42
C ASP A 74 -8.02 -10.18 -6.09
N TRP A 75 -7.81 -8.87 -5.88
CA TRP A 75 -8.32 -8.10 -4.76
C TRP A 75 -8.37 -6.60 -5.09
N GLY A 76 -9.18 -5.81 -4.38
CA GLY A 76 -9.16 -4.34 -4.50
C GLY A 76 -9.86 -3.57 -3.39
N VAL A 77 -9.50 -2.29 -3.26
CA VAL A 77 -10.10 -1.30 -2.34
C VAL A 77 -10.15 0.07 -3.01
N ASN A 78 -11.31 0.75 -2.98
CA ASN A 78 -11.54 2.09 -3.54
C ASN A 78 -10.79 2.34 -4.87
N ASP A 79 -11.12 1.54 -5.90
CA ASP A 79 -10.54 1.62 -7.24
C ASP A 79 -9.00 1.47 -7.30
N LYS A 80 -8.43 0.80 -6.30
CA LYS A 80 -7.04 0.31 -6.30
C LYS A 80 -7.08 -1.19 -6.33
N PHE A 81 -6.34 -1.76 -7.27
CA PHE A 81 -6.49 -3.16 -7.62
C PHE A 81 -5.17 -3.89 -7.48
N VAL A 82 -5.23 -5.14 -7.04
CA VAL A 82 -4.08 -6.01 -6.80
C VAL A 82 -4.24 -7.26 -7.65
N TRP A 83 -3.20 -7.58 -8.41
CA TRP A 83 -3.09 -8.81 -9.18
C TRP A 83 -1.87 -9.61 -8.71
N LEU A 84 -2.08 -10.90 -8.51
CA LEU A 84 -1.11 -11.94 -8.22
C LEU A 84 -0.99 -12.92 -9.39
N GLY A 85 -2.08 -13.10 -10.15
CA GLY A 85 -2.24 -14.21 -11.10
C GLY A 85 -2.13 -13.85 -12.57
N ARG A 86 -1.88 -12.59 -12.93
CA ARG A 86 -1.69 -12.24 -14.34
C ARG A 86 -0.47 -12.97 -14.88
N SER A 87 -0.56 -13.49 -16.10
CA SER A 87 0.47 -14.34 -16.72
C SER A 87 1.83 -13.65 -16.90
N ASP A 88 1.88 -12.33 -16.80
CA ASP A 88 3.07 -11.49 -16.89
C ASP A 88 3.74 -11.19 -15.54
N ILE A 89 3.18 -11.66 -14.42
CA ILE A 89 3.70 -11.43 -13.07
C ILE A 89 4.63 -12.57 -12.66
N GLU A 90 5.84 -12.21 -12.21
CA GLU A 90 6.80 -13.17 -11.65
C GLU A 90 6.32 -13.68 -10.27
N ARG A 91 6.61 -14.95 -9.95
CA ARG A 91 6.29 -15.51 -8.63
C ARG A 91 6.94 -14.68 -7.51
N GLY A 92 6.16 -14.39 -6.47
CA GLY A 92 6.61 -13.58 -5.34
C GLY A 92 6.42 -12.08 -5.56
N TYR A 93 5.85 -11.69 -6.70
CA TYR A 93 5.45 -10.33 -7.00
C TYR A 93 3.95 -10.19 -7.11
N ILE A 94 3.50 -8.95 -6.99
CA ILE A 94 2.14 -8.47 -7.19
C ILE A 94 2.18 -7.23 -8.06
N LEU A 95 1.17 -7.06 -8.89
CA LEU A 95 0.93 -5.83 -9.64
C LEU A 95 -0.16 -5.04 -8.91
N ILE A 96 0.04 -3.73 -8.75
CA ILE A 96 -0.92 -2.84 -8.13
C ILE A 96 -1.19 -1.67 -9.07
N SER A 97 -2.47 -1.38 -9.29
CA SER A 97 -2.91 -0.16 -9.99
C SER A 97 -3.69 0.75 -9.04
N ASN A 98 -3.79 2.01 -9.46
CA ASN A 98 -4.69 2.98 -8.85
C ASN A 98 -5.45 3.68 -9.98
N GLU A 99 -6.74 3.38 -10.11
CA GLU A 99 -7.54 3.92 -11.21
C GLU A 99 -7.91 5.40 -11.03
N TYR A 100 -7.61 6.00 -9.86
CA TYR A 100 -7.67 7.45 -9.69
C TYR A 100 -6.45 8.18 -10.25
N SER A 101 -5.41 7.45 -10.65
CA SER A 101 -4.21 8.01 -11.29
C SER A 101 -4.15 7.57 -12.75
N GLU A 102 -4.20 8.51 -13.68
CA GLU A 102 -4.00 8.21 -15.10
C GLU A 102 -2.67 7.48 -15.33
N ASP A 103 -1.61 7.88 -14.61
CA ASP A 103 -0.27 7.31 -14.72
C ASP A 103 -0.15 5.88 -14.18
N PHE A 104 -1.01 5.47 -13.24
CA PHE A 104 -0.93 4.17 -12.54
C PHE A 104 -2.19 3.31 -12.66
N SER A 105 -3.15 3.72 -13.47
CA SER A 105 -4.35 2.96 -13.83
C SER A 105 -3.99 1.70 -14.62
N SER A 106 -4.86 0.70 -14.58
CA SER A 106 -4.70 -0.53 -15.37
C SER A 106 -5.07 -0.35 -16.84
N GLU A 107 -5.93 0.63 -17.15
CA GLU A 107 -6.41 0.88 -18.51
C GLU A 107 -5.50 1.83 -19.30
N PHE A 108 -5.04 2.93 -18.70
CA PHE A 108 -4.30 3.99 -19.38
C PHE A 108 -2.86 4.16 -18.90
N GLY A 109 -2.57 3.66 -17.70
CA GLY A 109 -1.33 3.89 -17.00
C GLY A 109 -0.36 2.71 -17.04
N THR A 110 0.62 2.79 -16.14
CA THR A 110 1.54 1.71 -15.84
C THR A 110 1.33 1.28 -14.39
N PRO A 111 0.57 0.20 -14.15
CA PRO A 111 0.51 -0.43 -12.84
C PRO A 111 1.91 -0.81 -12.35
N GLN A 112 2.10 -0.83 -11.05
CA GLN A 112 3.41 -0.96 -10.43
C GLN A 112 3.59 -2.36 -9.84
N LEU A 113 4.77 -2.92 -10.06
CA LEU A 113 5.12 -4.26 -9.59
C LEU A 113 5.87 -4.16 -8.26
N PHE A 114 5.43 -4.93 -7.27
CA PHE A 114 6.05 -5.01 -5.95
C PHE A 114 6.28 -6.45 -5.55
N SER A 115 7.35 -6.71 -4.82
CA SER A 115 7.50 -8.00 -4.14
C SER A 115 6.48 -8.13 -3.00
N MET A 116 6.09 -9.34 -2.67
CA MET A 116 5.26 -9.61 -1.49
C MET A 116 5.94 -9.15 -0.20
N ASP A 117 7.27 -9.18 -0.13
CA ASP A 117 8.03 -8.66 1.00
C ASP A 117 7.89 -7.14 1.16
N GLN A 118 7.90 -6.39 0.06
CA GLN A 118 7.63 -4.94 0.08
C GLN A 118 6.21 -4.65 0.56
N PHE A 119 5.23 -5.44 0.12
CA PHE A 119 3.86 -5.30 0.59
C PHE A 119 3.73 -5.56 2.09
N ARG A 120 4.31 -6.67 2.57
CA ARG A 120 4.35 -7.04 4.00
C ARG A 120 5.06 -5.97 4.84
N ALA A 121 6.18 -5.42 4.36
CA ALA A 121 6.91 -4.36 5.04
C ALA A 121 6.07 -3.09 5.17
N ALA A 122 5.41 -2.66 4.08
CA ALA A 122 4.53 -1.50 4.07
C ALA A 122 3.34 -1.68 5.02
N PHE A 123 2.66 -2.83 4.94
CA PHE A 123 1.52 -3.13 5.80
C PHE A 123 1.89 -3.17 7.28
N LYS A 124 2.98 -3.87 7.61
CA LYS A 124 3.48 -3.93 8.99
C LYS A 124 3.78 -2.52 9.52
N PHE A 125 4.50 -1.72 8.75
CA PHE A 125 4.82 -0.35 9.12
C PHE A 125 3.57 0.49 9.37
N TRP A 126 2.56 0.39 8.50
CA TRP A 126 1.31 1.11 8.66
C TRP A 126 0.56 0.68 9.93
N MET A 127 0.49 -0.62 10.20
CA MET A 127 -0.17 -1.12 11.41
C MET A 127 0.54 -0.69 12.70
N GLU A 128 1.88 -0.69 12.70
CA GLU A 128 2.68 -0.16 13.82
C GLU A 128 2.39 1.33 14.04
N PHE A 129 2.34 2.12 12.96
CA PHE A 129 1.97 3.53 13.03
C PHE A 129 0.54 3.74 13.58
N GLN A 130 -0.44 2.96 13.10
CA GLN A 130 -1.81 3.04 13.60
C GLN A 130 -1.90 2.71 15.09
N GLU A 131 -1.13 1.75 15.60
CA GLU A 131 -1.07 1.48 17.05
C GLU A 131 -0.40 2.62 17.83
N ILE A 132 0.68 3.21 17.30
CA ILE A 132 1.29 4.41 17.91
C ILE A 132 0.24 5.53 18.03
N CYS A 133 -0.54 5.78 16.99
CA CYS A 133 -1.59 6.79 17.00
C CYS A 133 -2.70 6.48 18.02
N LYS A 134 -3.08 5.19 18.19
CA LYS A 134 -4.06 4.79 19.21
C LYS A 134 -3.54 5.01 20.63
N LEU A 135 -2.26 4.71 20.87
CA LEU A 135 -1.64 4.82 22.20
C LEU A 135 -1.36 6.26 22.62
N LYS A 136 -0.85 7.09 21.70
CA LYS A 136 -0.46 8.47 21.98
C LYS A 136 -1.58 9.49 21.73
N GLY A 137 -2.58 9.12 20.92
CA GLY A 137 -3.57 10.05 20.37
C GLY A 137 -3.03 10.82 19.16
N LYS A 138 -3.86 11.05 18.14
CA LYS A 138 -3.45 11.73 16.89
C LYS A 138 -3.01 13.18 17.10
N GLU A 139 -3.62 13.88 18.05
CA GLU A 139 -3.27 15.25 18.45
C GLU A 139 -1.79 15.40 18.82
N SER A 140 -1.27 14.48 19.65
CA SER A 140 0.11 14.56 20.13
C SER A 140 1.14 14.21 19.05
N MET A 141 0.69 13.65 17.93
CA MET A 141 1.50 13.21 16.80
C MET A 141 1.48 14.22 15.64
N GLU A 142 0.79 15.37 15.76
CA GLU A 142 0.72 16.37 14.69
C GLU A 142 2.13 16.85 14.29
N GLY A 143 2.47 16.69 13.01
CA GLY A 143 3.79 17.05 12.48
C GLY A 143 4.94 16.10 12.87
N GLU A 144 4.68 15.06 13.67
CA GLU A 144 5.66 13.99 13.91
C GLU A 144 5.74 13.05 12.71
N LYS A 145 6.97 12.75 12.27
CA LYS A 145 7.26 11.78 11.21
C LYS A 145 7.75 10.49 11.81
N VAL A 146 7.11 9.38 11.46
CA VAL A 146 7.57 8.03 11.73
C VAL A 146 8.17 7.47 10.44
N TYR A 147 9.31 6.79 10.55
CA TYR A 147 10.09 6.33 9.40
C TYR A 147 10.14 4.81 9.34
N GLY A 148 10.01 4.26 8.13
CA GLY A 148 10.16 2.85 7.83
C GLY A 148 11.03 2.64 6.59
N VAL A 149 11.53 1.42 6.41
CA VAL A 149 12.30 1.03 5.22
C VAL A 149 11.41 0.18 4.33
N LEU A 150 11.41 0.49 3.03
CA LEU A 150 10.77 -0.32 2.00
C LEU A 150 11.81 -1.10 1.19
#